data_AF-A0A1L9GT00-F1
#
_entry.id   AF-A0A1L9GT00-F1
#
_cell.length_a   1.000
_cell.length_b   1.000
_cell.length_c   1.000
_cell.angle_alpha   90.00
_cell.angle_beta   90.00
_cell.angle_gamma   90.00
#
_symmetry.space_group_name_H-M   'P 1'
#
loop_
_entity.id
_entity.type
_entity.pdbx_description
1 polymer ?
#
loop_
_entity_poly.entity_id
_entity_poly.type
_entity_poly.pdbx_seq_one_letter_code
_entity_poly.pdbx_strand_id
1 'polypeptide(L)'
;MIQSTLKKLGRPKQSPVAVSVKRSTTGLGLFTEEPIKRRQFVIEYKGRVLADAKAQELNTKYLFVINRNWTIDGSSRRNTARYINHSCKPNCEPEIYGHQIKIYARRNIKQGEELTYDYGKEYWDGYIKPQGCRCATCLARP
;
A
#
# COMPACT_ATOMS: atom_id res chain seq x y z
N MET A 1 -28.76 -10.10 33.23
CA MET A 1 -27.42 -9.51 33.06
C MET A 1 -26.54 -10.50 32.29
N ILE A 2 -26.39 -10.34 30.98
CA ILE A 2 -25.44 -11.12 30.20
C ILE A 2 -24.75 -10.15 29.23
N GLN A 3 -23.77 -9.43 29.74
CA GLN A 3 -22.83 -8.70 28.89
C GLN A 3 -21.41 -9.10 29.29
N SER A 4 -20.56 -9.11 28.27
CA SER A 4 -19.12 -9.27 28.31
C SER A 4 -18.65 -10.71 28.45
N THR A 5 -18.17 -11.27 27.34
CA THR A 5 -16.73 -11.48 27.11
C THR A 5 -16.53 -12.00 25.68
N LEU A 6 -16.72 -11.15 24.67
CA LEU A 6 -16.09 -11.40 23.37
C LEU A 6 -14.62 -11.00 23.52
N LYS A 7 -13.79 -11.97 23.95
CA LYS A 7 -12.33 -11.88 23.82
C LYS A 7 -12.01 -11.43 22.38
N LYS A 8 -11.32 -10.30 22.24
CA LYS A 8 -10.73 -9.88 20.96
C LYS A 8 -9.74 -10.98 20.54
N LEU A 9 -10.21 -11.96 19.77
CA LEU A 9 -9.35 -12.93 19.09
C LEU A 9 -8.42 -12.11 18.20
N GLY A 10 -7.16 -11.98 18.61
CA GLY A 10 -6.12 -11.38 17.78
C GLY A 10 -6.12 -12.10 16.43
N ARG A 11 -6.11 -11.33 15.32
CA ARG A 11 -6.01 -11.93 13.98
C ARG A 11 -4.78 -12.87 13.96
N PRO A 12 -4.90 -14.09 13.42
CA PRO A 12 -3.76 -15.01 13.34
C PRO A 12 -2.57 -14.32 12.66
N LYS A 13 -1.35 -14.69 13.07
CA LYS A 13 -0.10 -14.17 12.52
C LYS A 13 -0.06 -14.55 11.02
N GLN A 14 -0.29 -13.58 10.15
CA GLN A 14 -0.30 -13.79 8.70
C GLN A 14 1.10 -13.50 8.14
N SER A 15 1.64 -14.44 7.38
CA SER A 15 2.88 -14.25 6.62
C SER A 15 2.63 -13.38 5.39
N PRO A 16 3.62 -12.59 4.92
CA PRO A 16 3.52 -11.92 3.64
C PRO A 16 3.30 -12.92 2.50
N VAL A 17 2.56 -12.50 1.46
CA VAL A 17 2.34 -13.30 0.26
C VAL A 17 3.55 -13.27 -0.67
N ALA A 18 3.69 -14.29 -1.52
CA ALA A 18 4.71 -14.32 -2.55
C ALA A 18 4.44 -13.24 -3.63
N VAL A 19 5.48 -12.46 -3.97
CA VAL A 19 5.41 -11.32 -4.88
C VAL A 19 6.67 -11.18 -5.73
N SER A 20 6.52 -10.67 -6.95
CA SER A 20 7.63 -10.26 -7.82
C SER A 20 7.47 -8.84 -8.35
N VAL A 21 8.60 -8.18 -8.58
CA VAL A 21 8.66 -6.86 -9.19
C VAL A 21 8.82 -7.03 -10.71
N LYS A 22 7.89 -6.47 -11.48
CA LYS A 22 7.89 -6.56 -12.96
C LYS A 22 7.61 -5.18 -13.57
N ARG A 23 7.74 -5.07 -14.89
CA ARG A 23 7.33 -3.86 -15.63
C ARG A 23 5.82 -3.65 -15.50
N SER A 24 5.41 -2.41 -15.31
CA SER A 24 4.02 -1.94 -15.30
C SER A 24 3.90 -0.66 -16.13
N THR A 25 2.67 -0.29 -16.45
CA THR A 25 2.30 0.96 -17.17
C THR A 25 2.93 2.21 -16.55
N THR A 26 3.10 2.26 -15.23
CA THR A 26 3.69 3.38 -14.49
C THR A 26 5.13 3.13 -14.02
N GLY A 27 5.85 2.21 -14.67
CA GLY A 27 7.26 1.91 -14.39
C GLY A 27 7.50 0.49 -13.89
N LEU A 28 7.81 0.33 -12.61
CA LEU A 28 7.88 -0.98 -11.95
C LEU A 28 6.64 -1.15 -11.09
N GLY A 29 6.08 -2.37 -11.08
CA GLY A 29 4.92 -2.75 -10.28
C GLY A 29 5.19 -3.99 -9.44
N LEU A 30 4.38 -4.18 -8.40
CA LEU A 30 4.41 -5.38 -7.55
C LEU A 30 3.28 -6.32 -7.94
N PHE A 31 3.61 -7.56 -8.29
CA PHE A 31 2.67 -8.56 -8.77
C PHE A 31 2.65 -9.74 -7.81
N THR A 32 1.47 -10.29 -7.55
CA THR A 32 1.37 -11.49 -6.70
C THR A 32 1.69 -12.77 -7.47
N GLU A 33 2.36 -13.70 -6.81
CA GLU A 33 2.72 -15.01 -7.36
C GLU A 33 1.76 -16.13 -6.95
N GLU A 34 0.74 -15.80 -6.16
CA GLU A 34 -0.27 -16.71 -5.66
C GLU A 34 -1.64 -16.01 -5.56
N PRO A 35 -2.76 -16.73 -5.50
CA PRO A 35 -4.06 -16.10 -5.26
C PRO A 35 -4.15 -15.54 -3.83
N ILE A 36 -4.72 -14.33 -3.69
CA ILE A 36 -4.92 -13.65 -2.39
C ILE A 36 -6.42 -13.52 -2.12
N LYS A 37 -6.85 -13.92 -0.92
CA LYS A 37 -8.25 -13.78 -0.47
C LYS A 37 -8.53 -12.36 0.02
N ARG A 38 -9.78 -11.90 -0.13
CA ARG A 38 -10.24 -10.64 0.46
C ARG A 38 -9.92 -10.59 1.97
N ARG A 39 -9.43 -9.43 2.43
CA ARG A 39 -8.95 -9.13 3.81
C ARG A 39 -7.70 -9.89 4.24
N GLN A 40 -7.05 -10.65 3.37
CA GLN A 40 -5.76 -11.27 3.66
C GLN A 40 -4.67 -10.21 3.70
N PHE A 41 -3.75 -10.36 4.66
CA PHE A 41 -2.52 -9.60 4.74
C PHE A 41 -1.63 -9.91 3.53
N VAL A 42 -1.13 -8.86 2.89
CA VAL A 42 -0.32 -8.95 1.67
C VAL A 42 1.15 -8.77 2.03
N ILE A 43 1.50 -7.58 2.49
CA ILE A 43 2.88 -7.20 2.78
C ILE A 43 2.89 -5.99 3.72
N GLU A 44 3.98 -5.80 4.45
CA GLU A 44 4.21 -4.59 5.25
C GLU A 44 4.96 -3.55 4.42
N TYR A 45 4.52 -2.29 4.47
CA TYR A 45 5.28 -1.16 3.96
C TYR A 45 6.29 -0.72 5.01
N LYS A 46 7.56 -1.03 4.76
CA LYS A 46 8.65 -0.86 5.74
C LYS A 46 9.50 0.35 5.40
N GLY A 47 10.16 0.90 6.41
CA GLY A 47 11.08 2.01 6.22
C GLY A 47 11.56 2.60 7.53
N ARG A 48 12.29 3.71 7.43
CA ARG A 48 12.67 4.50 8.61
C ARG A 48 11.48 5.33 9.04
N VAL A 49 11.12 5.29 10.32
CA VAL A 49 10.11 6.18 10.89
C VAL A 49 10.79 7.49 11.24
N LEU A 50 10.28 8.59 10.69
CA LEU A 50 10.82 9.93 10.87
C LEU A 50 9.72 10.85 11.38
N ALA A 51 10.11 11.89 12.13
CA ALA A 51 9.21 12.99 12.38
C ALA A 51 8.77 13.60 11.04
N ASP A 52 7.48 13.94 10.88
CA ASP A 52 6.93 14.34 9.59
C ASP A 52 7.67 15.54 8.99
N ALA A 53 7.96 16.57 9.80
CA ALA A 53 8.75 17.73 9.37
C ALA A 53 10.10 17.33 8.73
N LYS A 54 10.78 16.32 9.29
CA LYS A 54 12.05 15.83 8.73
C LYS A 54 11.84 15.00 7.46
N ALA A 55 10.73 14.28 7.37
CA ALA A 55 10.38 13.51 6.18
C ALA A 55 10.10 14.43 4.98
N GLN A 56 9.44 15.58 5.20
CA GLN A 56 9.12 16.55 4.14
C GLN A 56 10.37 17.20 3.51
N GLU A 57 11.51 17.19 4.20
CA GLU A 57 12.80 17.65 3.65
C GLU A 57 13.43 16.64 2.67
N LEU A 58 12.93 15.39 2.62
CA LEU A 58 13.50 14.34 1.78
C LEU A 58 13.01 14.47 0.33
N ASN A 59 13.95 14.46 -0.62
CA ASN A 59 13.63 14.40 -2.04
C ASN A 59 13.32 12.95 -2.48
N THR A 60 12.18 12.42 -2.05
CA THR A 60 11.74 11.05 -2.37
C THR A 60 10.23 10.95 -2.53
N LYS A 61 9.78 10.08 -3.44
CA LYS A 61 8.36 9.79 -3.67
C LYS A 61 7.79 8.68 -2.79
N TYR A 62 8.61 8.13 -1.88
CA TYR A 62 8.30 6.93 -1.10
C TYR A 62 7.98 7.24 0.36
N LEU A 63 7.41 8.43 0.61
CA LEU A 63 6.95 8.84 1.94
C LEU A 63 5.53 8.33 2.17
N PHE A 64 5.32 7.66 3.30
CA PHE A 64 4.00 7.23 3.73
C PHE A 64 3.69 7.83 5.09
N VAL A 65 2.77 8.79 5.11
CA VAL A 65 2.32 9.49 6.32
C VAL A 65 1.54 8.53 7.22
N ILE A 66 1.97 8.37 8.46
CA ILE A 66 1.25 7.60 9.49
C ILE A 66 0.22 8.51 10.16
N ASN A 67 0.66 9.68 10.59
CA ASN A 67 -0.16 10.73 11.21
C ASN A 67 0.60 12.07 11.12
N ARG A 68 0.03 13.12 11.71
CA ARG A 68 0.60 14.48 11.70
C ARG A 68 2.04 14.59 12.23
N ASN A 69 2.51 13.62 13.01
CA ASN A 69 3.82 13.67 13.65
C ASN A 69 4.83 12.72 12.98
N TRP A 70 4.37 11.67 12.30
CA TRP A 70 5.22 10.55 11.89
C TRP A 70 4.97 10.12 10.46
N THR A 71 6.06 9.89 9.73
CA THR A 71 6.07 9.46 8.34
C THR A 71 7.13 8.38 8.15
N ILE A 72 6.81 7.36 7.35
CA ILE A 72 7.76 6.30 6.97
C ILE A 72 8.45 6.70 5.67
N ASP A 73 9.79 6.78 5.70
CA ASP A 73 10.63 6.80 4.51
C ASP A 73 10.85 5.35 4.00
N GLY A 74 10.07 4.98 2.99
CA GLY A 74 10.12 3.67 2.32
C GLY A 74 11.06 3.59 1.13
N SER A 75 12.00 4.54 0.97
CA SER A 75 12.90 4.63 -0.19
C SER A 75 13.92 3.49 -0.33
N SER A 76 14.11 2.67 0.70
CA SER A 76 15.01 1.52 0.62
C SER A 76 14.50 0.47 -0.37
N ARG A 77 15.38 -0.09 -1.21
CA ARG A 77 15.02 -1.24 -2.08
C ARG A 77 14.66 -2.50 -1.30
N ARG A 78 14.99 -2.58 0.00
CA ARG A 78 14.53 -3.65 0.91
C ARG A 78 13.03 -3.55 1.21
N ASN A 79 12.42 -2.38 1.02
CA ASN A 79 10.97 -2.22 1.10
C ASN A 79 10.34 -2.59 -0.25
N THR A 80 10.06 -3.87 -0.47
CA THR A 80 9.43 -4.32 -1.72
C THR A 80 8.05 -3.72 -1.94
N ALA A 81 7.32 -3.37 -0.87
CA ALA A 81 6.00 -2.72 -0.95
C ALA A 81 6.04 -1.33 -1.62
N ARG A 82 7.22 -0.72 -1.78
CA ARG A 82 7.40 0.55 -2.50
C ARG A 82 7.00 0.48 -3.99
N TYR A 83 6.88 -0.72 -4.55
CA TYR A 83 6.50 -0.94 -5.95
C TYR A 83 4.99 -1.14 -6.13
N ILE A 84 4.19 -1.05 -5.08
CA ILE A 84 2.73 -1.12 -5.19
C ILE A 84 2.25 0.22 -5.75
N ASN A 85 1.71 0.20 -6.96
CA ASN A 85 1.34 1.42 -7.70
C ASN A 85 -0.03 1.97 -7.30
N HIS A 86 -0.28 3.23 -7.72
CA HIS A 86 -1.59 3.83 -7.61
C HIS A 86 -2.61 3.19 -8.59
N SER A 87 -3.84 3.03 -8.14
CA SER A 87 -4.99 2.81 -9.03
C SER A 87 -6.23 3.54 -8.51
N CYS A 88 -7.02 4.13 -9.42
CA CYS A 88 -8.32 4.69 -9.08
C CYS A 88 -9.39 3.62 -8.77
N LYS A 89 -9.11 2.34 -9.09
CA LYS A 89 -9.92 1.19 -8.67
C LYS A 89 -8.99 0.13 -8.05
N PRO A 90 -8.47 0.39 -6.84
CA PRO A 90 -7.41 -0.42 -6.26
C PRO A 90 -7.93 -1.76 -5.74
N ASN A 91 -7.04 -2.76 -5.70
CA ASN A 91 -7.31 -4.09 -5.15
C ASN A 91 -6.70 -4.30 -3.75
N CYS A 92 -5.88 -3.38 -3.26
CA CYS A 92 -5.32 -3.37 -1.91
C CYS A 92 -5.63 -2.07 -1.16
N GLU A 93 -5.54 -2.10 0.18
CA GLU A 93 -5.63 -0.94 1.05
C GLU A 93 -4.59 -1.01 2.19
N PRO A 94 -4.03 0.14 2.60
CA PRO A 94 -3.16 0.23 3.76
C PRO A 94 -3.97 0.32 5.06
N GLU A 95 -3.54 -0.38 6.08
CA GLU A 95 -4.00 -0.24 7.47
C GLU A 95 -2.81 0.15 8.37
N ILE A 96 -3.02 1.17 9.21
CA ILE A 96 -2.00 1.72 10.10
C ILE A 96 -2.14 1.11 11.51
N TYR A 97 -1.03 0.59 12.05
CA TYR A 97 -0.94 -0.01 13.37
C TYR A 97 0.24 0.62 14.14
N GLY A 98 -0.04 1.69 14.89
CA GLY A 98 1.04 2.47 15.52
C GLY A 98 1.95 3.06 14.45
N HIS A 99 3.23 2.67 14.40
CA HIS A 99 4.19 3.09 13.38
C HIS A 99 4.41 2.04 12.27
N GLN A 100 3.51 1.07 12.15
CA GLN A 100 3.55 0.05 11.10
C GLN A 100 2.43 0.26 10.08
N ILE A 101 2.73 0.00 8.82
CA ILE A 101 1.77 0.05 7.72
C ILE A 101 1.68 -1.32 7.11
N LYS A 102 0.49 -1.91 7.14
CA LYS A 102 0.22 -3.23 6.59
C LYS A 102 -0.74 -3.11 5.43
N ILE A 103 -0.42 -3.76 4.32
CA ILE A 103 -1.25 -3.78 3.13
C ILE A 103 -2.14 -5.02 3.17
N TYR A 104 -3.44 -4.82 2.92
CA TYR A 104 -4.46 -5.88 2.89
C TYR A 104 -5.20 -5.88 1.56
N ALA A 105 -5.69 -7.05 1.14
CA ALA A 105 -6.48 -7.17 -0.07
C ALA A 105 -7.93 -6.71 0.14
N ARG A 106 -8.45 -5.86 -0.75
CA ARG A 106 -9.84 -5.35 -0.74
C ARG A 106 -10.84 -6.30 -1.39
N ARG A 107 -10.36 -7.19 -2.24
CA ARG A 107 -11.10 -8.25 -2.94
C ARG A 107 -10.24 -9.50 -3.08
N ASN A 108 -10.80 -10.56 -3.67
CA ASN A 108 -9.97 -11.66 -4.13
C ASN A 108 -9.10 -11.18 -5.32
N ILE A 109 -7.82 -11.54 -5.29
CA ILE A 109 -6.80 -11.17 -6.29
C ILE A 109 -6.25 -12.47 -6.86
N LYS A 110 -6.25 -12.58 -8.19
CA LYS A 110 -5.69 -13.75 -8.89
C LYS A 110 -4.17 -13.66 -8.93
N GLN A 111 -3.53 -14.81 -9.01
CA GLN A 111 -2.10 -14.90 -9.31
C GLN A 111 -1.77 -14.09 -10.58
N GLY A 112 -0.67 -13.34 -10.53
CA GLY A 112 -0.19 -12.51 -11.62
C GLY A 112 -0.85 -11.13 -11.74
N GLU A 113 -1.87 -10.80 -10.94
CA GLU A 113 -2.41 -9.44 -10.91
C GLU A 113 -1.42 -8.45 -10.25
N GLU A 114 -1.41 -7.21 -10.75
CA GLU A 114 -0.68 -6.11 -10.11
C GLU A 114 -1.40 -5.68 -8.83
N LEU A 115 -0.65 -5.55 -7.74
CA LEU A 115 -1.11 -5.01 -6.47
C LEU A 115 -1.11 -3.48 -6.58
N THR A 116 -2.22 -2.85 -6.19
CA THR A 116 -2.40 -1.39 -6.25
C THR A 116 -3.21 -0.88 -5.07
N TYR A 117 -2.93 0.33 -4.60
CA TYR A 117 -3.75 1.05 -3.61
C TYR A 117 -3.94 2.52 -3.99
N ASP A 118 -4.84 3.22 -3.30
CA ASP A 118 -5.01 4.67 -3.48
C ASP A 118 -3.91 5.43 -2.71
N TYR A 119 -3.13 6.26 -3.41
CA TYR A 119 -2.00 6.98 -2.82
C TYR A 119 -2.44 8.13 -1.90
N GLY A 120 -3.74 8.42 -1.83
CA GLY A 120 -4.28 9.49 -1.01
C GLY A 120 -4.33 10.82 -1.75
N LYS A 121 -5.08 11.75 -1.17
CA LYS A 121 -5.49 13.00 -1.81
C LYS A 121 -4.30 13.94 -2.05
N GLU A 122 -3.41 14.06 -1.08
CA GLU A 122 -2.24 14.94 -1.14
C GLU A 122 -1.30 14.53 -2.28
N TYR A 123 -1.01 13.23 -2.38
CA TYR A 123 -0.20 12.70 -3.47
C TYR A 123 -0.92 12.83 -4.81
N TRP A 124 -2.23 12.56 -4.84
CA TRP A 124 -3.04 12.71 -6.02
C TRP A 124 -2.99 14.13 -6.58
N ASP A 125 -3.29 15.14 -5.75
CA ASP A 125 -3.33 16.54 -6.18
C ASP A 125 -1.94 17.06 -6.57
N GLY A 126 -0.89 16.65 -5.86
CA GLY A 126 0.49 17.12 -6.11
C GLY A 126 1.18 16.45 -7.31
N TYR A 127 0.90 15.18 -7.59
CA TYR A 127 1.70 14.41 -8.55
C TYR A 127 0.89 13.73 -9.66
N ILE A 128 -0.32 13.24 -9.38
CA ILE A 128 -1.08 12.43 -10.34
C ILE A 128 -2.02 13.29 -11.17
N LYS A 129 -2.87 14.09 -10.51
CA LYS A 129 -3.88 14.93 -11.15
C LYS A 129 -3.29 15.89 -12.19
N PRO A 130 -2.16 16.60 -11.94
CA PRO A 130 -1.61 17.53 -12.92
C PRO A 130 -1.13 16.87 -14.22
N GLN A 131 -0.80 15.57 -14.17
CA GLN A 131 -0.27 14.81 -15.31
C GLN A 131 -1.30 13.86 -15.93
N GLY A 132 -2.49 13.74 -15.33
CA GLY A 132 -3.45 12.70 -15.64
C GLY A 132 -3.04 11.32 -15.07
N CYS A 133 -4.02 10.61 -14.51
CA CYS A 133 -3.77 9.29 -13.95
C CYS A 133 -3.56 8.26 -15.07
N ARG A 134 -2.40 7.58 -15.04
CA ARG A 134 -2.01 6.54 -15.99
C ARG A 134 -2.18 5.11 -15.46
N CYS A 135 -2.98 4.93 -14.41
CA CYS A 135 -3.31 3.57 -13.95
C CYS A 135 -4.15 2.83 -15.01
N ALA A 136 -4.09 1.50 -15.01
CA ALA A 136 -4.79 0.66 -15.98
C ALA A 136 -6.30 0.96 -16.08
N THR A 137 -6.96 1.34 -14.97
CA THR A 137 -8.38 1.70 -14.96
C THR A 137 -8.66 2.99 -15.74
N CYS A 138 -7.77 3.98 -15.66
CA CYS A 138 -7.96 5.26 -16.34
C CYS A 138 -7.57 5.18 -17.81
N LEU A 139 -6.53 4.41 -18.14
CA LEU A 139 -6.11 4.19 -19.53
C LEU A 139 -7.09 3.32 -20.34
N ALA A 140 -7.88 2.48 -19.66
CA ALA A 140 -8.91 1.67 -20.29
C ALA A 140 -10.23 2.42 -20.54
N ARG A 141 -10.33 3.71 -20.18
CA ARG A 141 -11.50 4.53 -20.51
C ARG A 141 -11.37 4.98 -21.97
N PRO A 142 -12.41 4.81 -22.79
CA PRO A 142 -12.43 5.30 -24.17
C PRO A 142 -12.35 6.83 -24.22
#